data_AF-M1EH76-F1
#
_entry.id   AF-M1EH76-F1
#
_cell.length_a   1.000
_cell.length_b   1.000
_cell.length_c   1.000
_cell.angle_alpha   90.00
_cell.angle_beta   90.00
_cell.angle_gamma   90.00
#
_symmetry.space_group_name_H-M   'P 1'
#
loop_
_entity.id
_entity.type
_entity.pdbx_description
1 polymer ?
#
loop_
_entity_poly.entity_id
_entity_poly.type
_entity_poly.pdbx_seq_one_letter_code
_entity_poly.pdbx_strand_id
1 'polypeptide(L)' 'WGTENLDNVALSSSPIHSGFLVSFMVDARGGAMRGCRHNGLRIIIPPRKCTAPTRVTCRLVKRHRLATMPPMVEGEG' A
#
# COMPACT_ATOMS: atom_id res chain seq x y z
N TRP A 1 3.21 -30.86 11.77
CA TRP A 1 4.20 -29.93 12.34
C TRP A 1 4.87 -29.22 11.16
N GLY A 2 4.36 -28.15 10.55
CA GLY A 2 3.39 -27.14 10.96
C GLY A 2 4.06 -25.78 10.91
N THR A 3 3.99 -25.08 9.76
CA THR A 3 4.03 -23.61 9.61
C THR A 3 3.62 -23.23 8.16
N GLU A 4 2.45 -23.69 7.73
CA GLU A 4 1.73 -23.04 6.64
C GLU A 4 0.87 -21.93 7.28
N ASN A 5 0.71 -20.78 6.60
CA ASN A 5 -0.17 -19.67 6.98
C ASN A 5 0.28 -18.70 8.11
N LEU A 6 1.37 -17.96 7.88
CA LEU A 6 1.56 -16.62 8.49
C LEU A 6 1.14 -15.48 7.54
N ASP A 7 0.33 -15.77 6.52
CA ASP A 7 -0.26 -14.78 5.59
C ASP A 7 -1.43 -13.98 6.20
N ASN A 8 -1.68 -14.16 7.50
CA ASN A 8 -2.74 -13.48 8.25
C ASN A 8 -2.18 -12.18 8.81
N VAL A 9 -2.48 -11.00 8.26
CA VAL A 9 -3.86 -10.50 8.23
C VAL A 9 -4.10 -9.80 6.89
N ALA A 10 -4.94 -10.38 6.05
CA ALA A 10 -5.78 -9.56 5.18
C ALA A 10 -6.66 -8.72 6.13
N LEU A 11 -6.19 -7.53 6.51
CA LEU A 11 -6.98 -6.59 7.30
C LEU A 11 -8.16 -6.21 6.43
N SER A 12 -9.23 -6.97 6.58
CA SER A 12 -10.55 -6.70 6.04
C SER A 12 -10.87 -5.24 6.35
N SER A 13 -10.91 -4.44 5.29
CA SER A 13 -11.34 -3.04 5.30
C SER A 13 -10.56 -2.16 6.28
N SER A 14 -9.46 -1.55 5.81
CA SER A 14 -8.99 -0.30 6.43
C SER A 14 -10.19 0.64 6.57
N PRO A 15 -10.45 1.22 7.77
CA PRO A 15 -11.70 1.92 8.06
C PRO A 15 -12.02 2.89 6.92
N ILE A 16 -13.26 2.76 6.44
CA ILE A 16 -13.84 3.37 5.22
C ILE A 16 -13.59 4.89 5.13
N HIS A 17 -13.21 5.52 6.24
CA HIS A 17 -12.96 6.94 6.36
C HIS A 17 -11.52 7.41 6.09
N SER A 18 -10.53 6.51 6.04
CA SER A 18 -9.11 6.92 6.07
C SER A 18 -8.52 7.34 4.72
N GLY A 19 -9.26 7.19 3.61
CA GLY A 19 -8.81 7.55 2.27
C GLY A 19 -7.62 6.73 1.73
N PHE A 20 -7.17 5.70 2.47
CA PHE A 20 -6.11 4.78 2.07
C PHE A 20 -6.67 3.61 1.26
N LEU A 21 -5.99 3.30 0.16
CA LEU A 21 -6.20 2.08 -0.62
C LEU A 21 -5.49 0.88 0.02
N VAL A 22 -4.38 1.15 0.72
CA VAL A 22 -3.55 0.18 1.45
C VAL A 22 -3.08 0.85 2.75
N SER A 23 -3.16 0.16 3.88
CA SER A 23 -2.52 0.53 5.15
C SER A 23 -2.19 -0.73 5.98
N PHE A 24 -0.92 -1.11 6.11
CA PHE A 24 -0.49 -2.28 6.92
C PHE A 24 0.86 -2.06 7.60
N MET A 25 1.09 -2.78 8.71
CA MET A 25 2.39 -2.81 9.39
C MET A 25 3.29 -3.86 8.73
N VAL A 26 4.56 -3.53 8.55
CA VAL A 26 5.59 -4.43 8.02
C VAL A 26 6.85 -4.33 8.86
N ASP A 27 7.64 -5.39 8.92
CA ASP A 27 8.95 -5.44 9.59
C ASP A 27 10.02 -6.07 8.65
N ALA A 28 11.17 -6.45 9.21
CA ALA A 28 12.28 -7.03 8.46
C ALA A 28 11.93 -8.33 7.70
N ARG A 29 10.81 -9.00 8.03
CA ARG A 29 10.32 -10.15 7.26
C ARG A 29 9.80 -9.77 5.88
N GLY A 30 9.45 -8.50 5.68
CA GLY A 30 8.71 -8.04 4.51
C GLY A 30 7.22 -8.33 4.62
N GLY A 31 6.49 -8.14 3.52
CA GLY A 31 5.05 -8.37 3.49
C GLY A 31 4.43 -7.84 2.22
N ALA A 32 3.20 -8.26 1.93
CA ALA A 32 2.46 -7.78 0.77
C ALA A 32 1.01 -7.52 1.13
N MET A 33 0.41 -6.51 0.49
CA MET A 33 -1.01 -6.25 0.62
C MET A 33 -1.61 -5.79 -0.71
N ARG A 34 -2.78 -6.33 -1.05
CA ARG A 34 -3.60 -5.88 -2.18
C ARG A 34 -4.55 -4.78 -1.72
N GLY A 35 -4.76 -3.77 -2.57
CA GLY A 35 -5.68 -2.69 -2.28
C GLY A 35 -7.13 -3.15 -2.31
N CYS A 36 -7.96 -2.62 -1.42
CA CYS A 36 -9.35 -3.04 -1.25
C CYS A 36 -10.31 -2.56 -2.36
N ARG A 37 -9.97 -1.46 -3.04
CA ARG A 37 -10.88 -0.74 -3.95
C ARG A 37 -10.39 -0.64 -5.39
N HIS A 38 -9.10 -0.81 -5.63
CA HIS A 38 -8.51 -0.65 -6.95
C HIS A 38 -8.00 -2.02 -7.43
N ASN A 39 -8.76 -2.64 -8.32
CA ASN A 39 -8.47 -3.97 -8.86
C ASN A 39 -7.16 -3.88 -9.65
N GLY A 40 -6.05 -4.28 -9.02
CA GLY A 40 -4.69 -4.17 -9.59
C GLY A 40 -3.65 -3.52 -8.66
N LEU A 41 -4.06 -2.78 -7.62
CA LEU A 41 -3.08 -2.22 -6.69
C LEU A 41 -2.55 -3.31 -5.75
N ARG A 42 -1.23 -3.53 -5.77
CA ARG A 42 -0.53 -4.44 -4.86
C ARG A 42 0.78 -3.80 -4.42
N ILE A 43 0.99 -3.74 -3.11
CA ILE A 43 2.27 -3.32 -2.53
C ILE A 43 2.99 -4.56 -2.02
N ILE A 44 4.27 -4.68 -2.36
CA ILE A 44 5.15 -5.75 -1.91
C ILE A 44 6.39 -5.10 -1.31
N ILE A 45 6.67 -5.44 -0.07
CA ILE A 45 7.90 -5.06 0.63
C ILE A 45 8.76 -6.32 0.71
N PRO A 46 9.89 -6.37 -0.02
CA PRO A 46 10.80 -7.50 0.06
C PRO A 46 11.37 -7.69 1.47
N PRO A 47 11.78 -8.92 1.84
CA PRO A 47 12.47 -9.18 3.11
C PRO A 47 13.70 -8.28 3.27
N ARG A 48 13.98 -7.89 4.52
CA ARG A 48 15.11 -7.06 4.96
C ARG A 48 15.12 -5.61 4.43
N LYS A 49 14.06 -5.13 3.76
CA LYS A 49 13.96 -3.73 3.30
C LYS A 49 13.52 -2.75 4.40
N CYS A 50 12.88 -3.24 5.45
CA CYS A 50 12.51 -2.43 6.61
C CYS A 50 13.39 -2.82 7.81
N THR A 51 14.04 -1.84 8.44
CA THR A 51 14.91 -2.03 9.62
C THR A 51 14.16 -1.91 10.95
N ALA A 52 12.93 -1.37 10.93
CA ALA A 52 12.04 -1.23 12.08
C ALA A 52 10.57 -1.45 11.65
N PRO A 53 9.66 -1.79 12.59
CA PRO A 53 8.24 -1.87 12.32
C PRO A 53 7.71 -0.57 11.69
N THR A 54 7.20 -0.64 10.46
CA THR A 54 6.82 0.51 9.65
C THR A 54 5.37 0.37 9.19
N ARG A 55 4.59 1.46 9.25
CA ARG A 55 3.24 1.51 8.66
C ARG A 55 3.33 1.95 7.20
N VAL A 56 3.11 1.02 6.27
CA VAL A 56 3.04 1.32 4.84
C VAL A 56 1.64 1.76 4.49
N THR A 57 1.50 2.89 3.78
CA THR A 57 0.21 3.41 3.33
C THR A 57 0.23 3.82 1.86
N CYS A 58 -0.92 3.75 1.19
CA CYS A 58 -1.09 4.25 -0.18
C CYS A 58 -2.45 4.92 -0.33
N ARG A 59 -2.49 6.11 -0.94
CA ARG A 59 -3.71 6.88 -1.26
C ARG A 59 -3.68 7.29 -2.72
N LEU A 60 -4.85 7.34 -3.35
CA LEU A 60 -5.02 8.03 -4.63
C LEU A 60 -5.41 9.48 -4.37
N VAL A 61 -4.60 10.42 -4.88
CA VAL A 61 -4.86 11.86 -4.73
C VAL A 61 -5.52 12.39 -6.00
N LYS A 62 -6.61 13.15 -5.84
CA LYS A 62 -7.29 13.79 -6.98
C LYS A 62 -6.45 14.96 -7.51
N ARG A 63 -6.37 15.11 -8.83
CA ARG A 63 -5.56 16.15 -9.51
C ARG A 63 -5.75 17.56 -8.92
N HIS A 64 -6.99 17.98 -8.64
CA HIS A 64 -7.31 19.30 -8.09
C HIS A 64 -6.82 19.54 -6.64
N ARG A 65 -6.32 18.51 -5.94
CA ARG A 65 -5.78 18.63 -4.58
C ARG A 65 -4.26 18.76 -4.55
N LEU A 66 -3.59 18.70 -5.70
CA LEU A 66 -2.15 18.90 -5.80
C LEU A 66 -1.88 20.40 -5.92
N ALA A 67 -1.00 20.93 -5.06
CA ALA A 67 -0.57 22.33 -5.13
C ALA A 67 0.18 22.63 -6.44
N THR A 68 0.97 21.66 -6.91
CA THR A 68 1.69 21.70 -8.17
C THR A 68 1.48 20.37 -8.88
N MET A 69 0.99 20.42 -10.12
CA MET A 69 0.88 19.24 -10.97
C MET A 69 2.26 18.82 -11.48
N PRO A 70 2.55 17.51 -11.62
CA PRO A 70 3.74 17.07 -12.32
C PRO A 70 3.79 17.68 -13.73
N PRO A 71 4.95 18.15 -14.21
CA PRO A 71 5.07 18.69 -15.56
C PRO A 71 4.75 17.58 -16.57
N MET A 72 3.81 17.84 -17.47
CA MET A 72 3.46 16.92 -18.55
C MET A 72 3.96 17.52 -19.87
N VAL A 73 4.65 16.72 -20.67
CA VAL A 73 4.99 17.09 -22.05
C VAL A 73 3.90 16.61 -22.99
N GLU A 74 3.91 17.11 -24.24
CA GLU A 74 2.96 16.71 -25.25
C GLU A 74 3.01 15.18 -25.47
N GLY A 75 1.86 14.51 -25.34
CA GLY A 75 1.74 13.06 -25.48
C GLY A 75 1.79 12.24 -24.19
N GLU A 76 2.05 12.84 -23.02
CA GLU A 76 2.07 12.14 -21.73
C GLU A 76 0.68 12.06 -21.04
N GLY A 77 0.46 11.02 -20.22
CA GLY A 77 -0.80 10.74 -19.51
C GLY A 77 -0.65 9.90 -18.25
#